data_AF-A0A1S3JZ26-F1
#
_entry.id   AF-A0A1S3JZ26-F1
#
_cell.length_a   1.000
_cell.length_b   1.000
_cell.length_c   1.000
_cell.angle_alpha   90.00
_cell.angle_beta   90.00
_cell.angle_gamma   90.00
#
_symmetry.space_group_name_H-M   'P 1'
#
loop_
_entity.id
_entity.type
_entity.pdbx_description
1 polymer ?
#
loop_
_entity_poly.entity_id
_entity_poly.type
_entity_poly.pdbx_seq_one_letter_code
_entity_poly.pdbx_strand_id
1 'polypeptide(L)'
;MVKVPKPCPQGFQQFGSSCYYFKSVGGSALSWDQARTKCRSLSADLVSIETKEEHEFIKKNLKPITTPNIFQGWYVGGKRRTVDPATGRPWTAAQNANKAEMKKQYYWVATGKTMAYDGWEKSKADIPNVQPVGDPCVLLWVGRSDFLDYEFDDYVCASNYPNIGYVCEKTN
;
A
#
# COMPACT_ATOMS: atom_id res chain seq x y z
N MET A 1 4.38 24.76 -27.58
CA MET A 1 4.84 25.08 -26.20
C MET A 1 5.25 23.78 -25.54
N VAL A 2 6.51 23.63 -25.16
CA VAL A 2 6.97 22.46 -24.39
C VAL A 2 6.51 22.67 -22.95
N LYS A 3 5.58 21.84 -22.44
CA LYS A 3 5.27 21.81 -21.00
C LYS A 3 6.51 21.29 -20.28
N VAL A 4 7.22 22.18 -19.58
CA VAL A 4 8.28 21.77 -18.67
C VAL A 4 7.61 21.00 -17.53
N PRO A 5 8.03 19.75 -17.22
CA PRO A 5 7.50 19.01 -16.08
C PRO A 5 7.74 19.84 -14.82
N LYS A 6 6.69 20.10 -14.04
CA LYS A 6 6.84 20.82 -12.78
C LYS A 6 7.72 19.96 -11.85
N PRO A 7 8.79 20.52 -11.26
CA PRO A 7 9.55 19.83 -10.24
C PRO A 7 8.65 19.41 -9.08
N CYS A 8 8.97 18.27 -8.46
CA CYS A 8 8.23 17.81 -7.29
C CYS A 8 8.34 18.81 -6.13
N PRO A 9 7.28 18.95 -5.29
CA PRO A 9 7.33 19.76 -4.08
C PRO A 9 8.49 19.34 -3.16
N GLN A 10 8.94 20.25 -2.30
CA GLN A 10 9.99 19.95 -1.33
C GLN A 10 9.62 18.72 -0.48
N GLY A 11 10.57 17.80 -0.32
CA GLY A 11 10.41 16.55 0.42
C GLY A 11 9.81 15.40 -0.38
N PHE A 12 9.31 15.64 -1.60
CA PHE A 12 8.90 14.60 -2.53
C PHE A 12 10.05 14.20 -3.44
N GLN A 13 10.10 12.93 -3.81
CA GLN A 13 11.03 12.39 -4.80
C GLN A 13 10.30 12.13 -6.11
N GLN A 14 10.93 12.49 -7.22
CA GLN A 14 10.35 12.28 -8.54
C GLN A 14 10.64 10.87 -9.05
N PHE A 15 9.62 10.22 -9.59
CA PHE A 15 9.76 9.02 -10.41
C PHE A 15 8.73 9.05 -11.53
N GLY A 16 9.21 9.01 -12.78
CA GLY A 16 8.35 9.25 -13.95
C GLY A 16 7.64 10.61 -13.89
N SER A 17 6.31 10.59 -14.02
CA SER A 17 5.43 11.76 -13.95
C SER A 17 4.86 12.02 -12.55
N SER A 18 5.20 11.20 -11.56
CA SER A 18 4.67 11.28 -10.20
C SER A 18 5.73 11.73 -9.19
N CYS A 19 5.24 12.24 -8.06
CA CYS A 19 6.02 12.68 -6.93
C CYS A 19 5.64 11.85 -5.71
N TYR A 20 6.64 11.32 -4.99
CA TYR A 20 6.44 10.38 -3.88
C TYR A 20 6.97 10.95 -2.57
N TYR A 21 6.20 10.83 -1.51
CA TYR A 21 6.62 11.25 -0.16
C TYR A 21 6.64 10.04 0.78
N PHE A 22 7.77 9.83 1.42
CA PHE A 22 8.02 8.69 2.30
C PHE A 22 8.06 9.15 3.75
N LYS A 23 7.13 8.65 4.57
CA LYS A 23 7.14 8.90 6.02
C LYS A 23 7.44 7.61 6.76
N SER A 24 8.50 7.62 7.54
CA SER A 24 8.67 6.68 8.65
C SER A 24 8.09 7.29 9.93
N VAL A 25 7.47 6.46 10.76
CA VAL A 25 6.86 6.88 12.02
C VAL A 25 7.59 6.18 13.16
N GLY A 26 8.43 6.92 13.89
CA GLY A 26 9.19 6.39 15.03
C GLY A 26 8.32 6.27 16.28
N GLY A 27 7.67 5.12 16.47
CA GLY A 27 6.93 4.78 17.70
C GLY A 27 5.52 5.34 17.82
N SER A 28 5.09 6.30 16.99
CA SER A 28 3.68 6.73 16.98
C SER A 28 2.83 5.72 16.19
N ALA A 29 1.73 5.29 16.80
CA ALA A 29 0.75 4.45 16.14
C ALA A 29 -0.16 5.32 15.25
N LEU A 30 -0.43 4.82 14.04
CA LEU A 30 -1.30 5.49 13.08
C LEU A 30 -2.08 4.45 12.28
N SER A 31 -3.37 4.69 12.08
CA SER A 31 -4.25 3.87 11.24
C SER A 31 -4.11 4.21 9.76
N TRP A 32 -4.56 3.31 8.89
CA TRP A 32 -4.52 3.54 7.44
C TRP A 32 -5.29 4.81 7.01
N ASP A 33 -6.48 5.05 7.58
CA ASP A 33 -7.29 6.24 7.27
C ASP A 33 -6.61 7.55 7.72
N GLN A 34 -5.91 7.50 8.86
CA GLN A 34 -5.08 8.62 9.31
C GLN A 34 -3.90 8.84 8.36
N ALA A 35 -3.25 7.79 7.85
CA ALA A 35 -2.17 7.89 6.86
C ALA A 35 -2.66 8.58 5.59
N ARG A 36 -3.82 8.14 5.10
CA ARG A 36 -4.48 8.75 3.95
C ARG A 36 -4.80 10.22 4.17
N THR A 37 -5.31 10.56 5.35
CA THR A 37 -5.60 11.95 5.72
C THR A 37 -4.32 12.79 5.73
N LYS A 38 -3.19 12.25 6.21
CA LYS A 38 -1.89 12.93 6.15
C LYS A 38 -1.42 13.14 4.71
N CYS A 39 -1.53 12.15 3.83
CA CYS A 39 -1.20 12.34 2.41
C CYS A 39 -2.08 13.42 1.75
N ARG A 40 -3.40 13.40 2.02
CA ARG A 40 -4.34 14.40 1.49
C ARG A 40 -4.03 15.82 1.96
N SER A 41 -3.53 15.98 3.19
CA SER A 41 -3.06 17.30 3.67
C SER A 41 -1.86 17.85 2.89
N LEU A 42 -1.10 16.98 2.21
CA LEU A 42 0.00 17.34 1.32
C LEU A 42 -0.46 17.52 -0.15
N SER A 43 -1.78 17.56 -0.39
CA SER A 43 -2.37 17.55 -1.74
C SER A 43 -1.89 16.35 -2.58
N ALA A 44 -1.81 15.19 -1.93
CA ALA A 44 -1.44 13.87 -2.47
C ALA A 44 -2.50 12.84 -2.02
N ASP A 45 -2.34 11.57 -2.35
CA ASP A 45 -3.09 10.47 -1.70
C ASP A 45 -2.10 9.34 -1.36
N LEU A 46 -2.54 8.27 -0.70
CA LEU A 46 -1.69 7.08 -0.54
C LEU A 46 -1.36 6.50 -1.92
N VAL A 47 -0.12 6.05 -2.10
CA VAL A 47 0.42 5.63 -3.40
C VAL A 47 -0.36 4.48 -4.03
N SER A 48 -0.52 4.55 -5.35
CA SER A 48 -1.03 3.44 -6.17
C SER A 48 0.14 2.78 -6.88
N ILE A 49 0.43 1.51 -6.60
CA ILE A 49 1.59 0.82 -7.19
C ILE A 49 1.13 0.03 -8.42
N GLU A 50 1.25 0.64 -9.60
CA GLU A 50 0.67 0.13 -10.84
C GLU A 50 1.69 -0.62 -11.71
N THR A 51 2.98 -0.49 -11.44
CA THR A 51 4.06 -1.11 -12.23
C THR A 51 5.15 -1.72 -11.36
N LYS A 52 5.92 -2.63 -11.96
CA LYS A 52 7.10 -3.23 -11.30
C LYS A 52 8.15 -2.16 -11.02
N GLU A 53 8.39 -1.26 -11.96
CA GLU A 53 9.43 -0.24 -11.88
C GLU A 53 9.12 0.76 -10.77
N GLU A 54 7.84 1.14 -10.62
CA GLU A 54 7.36 1.94 -9.49
C GLU A 54 7.53 1.22 -8.16
N HIS A 55 7.18 -0.06 -8.10
CA HIS A 55 7.36 -0.85 -6.89
C HIS A 55 8.83 -0.86 -6.46
N GLU A 56 9.74 -1.17 -7.38
CA GLU A 56 11.18 -1.18 -7.12
C GLU A 56 11.73 0.20 -6.71
N PHE A 57 11.21 1.28 -7.30
CA PHE A 57 11.56 2.64 -6.88
C PHE A 57 11.14 2.90 -5.43
N ILE A 58 9.92 2.50 -5.06
CA ILE A 58 9.42 2.64 -3.69
C ILE A 58 10.31 1.86 -2.73
N LYS A 59 10.56 0.56 -2.99
CA LYS A 59 11.37 -0.32 -2.13
C LYS A 59 12.74 0.30 -1.80
N LYS A 60 13.42 0.87 -2.80
CA LYS A 60 14.74 1.50 -2.64
C LYS A 60 14.74 2.75 -1.75
N ASN A 61 13.59 3.41 -1.60
CA ASN A 61 13.45 4.64 -0.82
C ASN A 61 12.82 4.44 0.56
N LEU A 62 12.31 3.23 0.83
CA LEU A 62 11.90 2.84 2.17
C LEU A 62 13.14 2.66 3.05
N LYS A 63 13.21 3.42 4.13
CA LYS A 63 14.28 3.32 5.12
C LYS A 63 13.81 2.42 6.26
N PRO A 64 14.49 1.28 6.52
CA PRO A 64 14.19 0.46 7.69
C PRO A 64 14.23 1.30 8.96
N ILE A 65 13.29 1.07 9.86
CA ILE A 65 13.35 1.61 11.21
C ILE A 65 14.45 0.82 11.91
N THR A 66 15.50 1.49 12.36
CA THR A 66 16.81 0.88 12.71
C THR A 66 16.82 0.08 14.01
N THR A 67 15.65 -0.18 14.61
CA THR A 67 15.52 -0.99 15.83
C THR A 67 15.35 -2.47 15.49
N PRO A 68 16.21 -3.37 15.99
CA PRO A 68 16.05 -4.81 15.83
C PRO A 68 14.72 -5.31 16.43
N ASN A 69 14.11 -6.34 15.81
CA ASN A 69 12.95 -7.10 16.31
C ASN A 69 11.61 -6.34 16.46
N ILE A 70 11.39 -5.24 15.74
CA ILE A 70 10.07 -4.59 15.68
C ILE A 70 9.36 -4.93 14.37
N PHE A 71 8.03 -5.12 14.43
CA PHE A 71 7.19 -5.13 13.24
C PHE A 71 7.30 -3.79 12.51
N GLN A 72 7.48 -3.84 11.19
CA GLN A 72 7.56 -2.66 10.33
C GLN A 72 6.75 -2.88 9.07
N GLY A 73 6.20 -1.79 8.54
CA GLY A 73 5.50 -1.80 7.27
C GLY A 73 5.19 -0.37 6.83
N TRP A 74 4.72 -0.22 5.60
CA TRP A 74 4.32 1.07 5.07
C TRP A 74 2.94 0.97 4.44
N TYR A 75 2.00 1.80 4.91
CA TYR A 75 0.69 1.89 4.26
C TYR A 75 0.81 2.43 2.85
N VAL A 76 0.06 1.79 1.95
CA VAL A 76 -0.15 2.19 0.55
C VAL A 76 -1.64 2.26 0.26
N GLY A 77 -2.04 2.74 -0.93
CA GLY A 77 -3.43 3.07 -1.23
C GLY A 77 -4.36 1.88 -1.46
N GLY A 78 -3.95 0.64 -1.19
CA GLY A 78 -4.74 -0.54 -1.49
C GLY A 78 -5.85 -0.78 -0.46
N LYS A 79 -7.05 -1.12 -0.92
CA LYS A 79 -8.19 -1.51 -0.08
C LYS A 79 -9.01 -2.59 -0.76
N ARG A 80 -9.66 -3.48 0.00
CA ARG A 80 -10.58 -4.47 -0.57
C ARG A 80 -11.98 -3.88 -0.76
N ARG A 81 -12.64 -4.21 -1.86
CA ARG A 81 -14.05 -3.89 -2.08
C ARG A 81 -14.95 -4.84 -1.29
N THR A 82 -16.01 -4.31 -0.70
CA THR A 82 -17.07 -5.13 -0.09
C THR A 82 -18.10 -5.62 -1.11
N VAL A 83 -18.18 -4.96 -2.27
CA VAL A 83 -19.09 -5.29 -3.37
C VAL A 83 -18.33 -5.39 -4.69
N ASP A 84 -18.79 -6.28 -5.54
CA ASP A 84 -18.32 -6.43 -6.91
C ASP A 84 -18.78 -5.24 -7.75
N PRO A 85 -17.86 -4.45 -8.35
CA PRO A 85 -18.22 -3.30 -9.16
C PRO A 85 -18.97 -3.67 -10.45
N ALA A 86 -18.87 -4.91 -10.93
CA ALA A 86 -19.58 -5.36 -12.13
C ALA A 86 -21.05 -5.67 -11.86
N THR A 87 -21.37 -6.20 -10.68
CA THR A 87 -22.72 -6.68 -10.34
C THR A 87 -23.42 -5.83 -9.28
N GLY A 88 -22.68 -4.99 -8.54
CA GLY A 88 -23.19 -4.23 -7.40
C GLY A 88 -23.55 -5.10 -6.19
N ARG A 89 -23.19 -6.39 -6.20
CA ARG A 89 -23.54 -7.36 -5.15
C ARG A 89 -22.33 -7.68 -4.27
N PRO A 90 -22.54 -8.15 -3.03
CA PRO A 90 -21.45 -8.71 -2.23
C PRO A 90 -20.77 -9.89 -2.93
N TRP A 91 -19.48 -10.06 -2.68
CA TRP A 91 -18.71 -11.19 -3.18
C TRP A 91 -19.23 -12.52 -2.62
N THR A 92 -19.30 -13.54 -3.49
CA THR A 92 -19.74 -14.87 -3.11
C THR A 92 -18.69 -15.61 -2.26
N ALA A 93 -19.14 -16.62 -1.50
CA ALA A 93 -18.23 -17.48 -0.75
C ALA A 93 -17.18 -18.17 -1.65
N ALA A 94 -17.56 -18.57 -2.87
CA ALA A 94 -16.64 -19.17 -3.84
C ALA A 94 -15.55 -18.20 -4.30
N GLN A 95 -15.90 -16.93 -4.56
CA GLN A 95 -14.93 -15.90 -4.91
C GLN A 95 -13.97 -15.59 -3.76
N ASN A 96 -14.47 -15.59 -2.52
CA ASN A 96 -13.63 -15.36 -1.34
C ASN A 96 -12.74 -16.56 -1.00
N ALA A 97 -13.10 -17.77 -1.40
CA ALA A 97 -12.30 -18.98 -1.20
C ALA A 97 -11.15 -19.13 -2.22
N ASN A 98 -11.19 -18.40 -3.33
CA ASN A 98 -10.17 -18.47 -4.38
C ASN A 98 -9.20 -17.28 -4.28
N LYS A 99 -7.91 -17.55 -4.00
CA LYS A 99 -6.88 -16.51 -3.84
C LYS A 99 -6.73 -15.60 -5.06
N ALA A 100 -6.86 -16.14 -6.28
CA ALA A 100 -6.75 -15.35 -7.51
C ALA A 100 -7.96 -14.43 -7.72
N GLU A 101 -9.17 -14.90 -7.41
CA GLU A 101 -10.38 -14.07 -7.44
C GLU A 101 -10.37 -13.02 -6.32
N MET A 102 -9.92 -13.41 -5.13
CA MET A 102 -9.82 -12.51 -3.98
C MET A 102 -8.87 -11.34 -4.25
N LYS A 103 -7.72 -11.57 -4.92
CA LYS A 103 -6.80 -10.49 -5.33
C LYS A 103 -7.49 -9.44 -6.21
N LYS A 104 -8.45 -9.84 -7.07
CA LYS A 104 -9.20 -8.90 -7.95
C LYS A 104 -10.15 -7.98 -7.18
N GLN A 105 -10.42 -8.29 -5.92
CA GLN A 105 -11.28 -7.47 -5.07
C GLN A 105 -10.55 -6.24 -4.52
N TYR A 106 -9.22 -6.15 -4.65
CA TYR A 106 -8.44 -5.01 -4.19
C TYR A 106 -8.31 -3.93 -5.26
N TYR A 107 -8.34 -2.67 -4.82
CA TYR A 107 -8.25 -1.51 -5.67
C TYR A 107 -7.42 -0.40 -5.02
N TRP A 108 -6.89 0.48 -5.86
CA TRP A 108 -6.20 1.69 -5.41
C TRP A 108 -7.21 2.78 -5.11
N VAL A 109 -7.22 3.28 -3.87
CA VAL A 109 -8.22 4.27 -3.43
C VAL A 109 -8.05 5.65 -4.09
N ALA A 110 -6.87 5.95 -4.61
CA ALA A 110 -6.57 7.22 -5.27
C ALA A 110 -7.10 7.24 -6.72
N THR A 111 -6.96 6.12 -7.45
CA THR A 111 -7.34 6.02 -8.87
C THR A 111 -8.66 5.30 -9.09
N GLY A 112 -9.15 4.54 -8.12
CA GLY A 112 -10.32 3.67 -8.25
C GLY A 112 -10.09 2.39 -9.05
N LYS A 113 -8.89 2.21 -9.63
CA LYS A 113 -8.56 1.06 -10.47
C LYS A 113 -8.30 -0.20 -9.64
N THR A 114 -8.67 -1.35 -10.19
CA THR A 114 -8.29 -2.66 -9.63
C THR A 114 -6.76 -2.84 -9.67
N MET A 115 -6.21 -3.50 -8.64
CA MET A 115 -4.77 -3.79 -8.56
C MET A 115 -4.38 -4.85 -9.61
N ALA A 116 -3.91 -4.41 -10.77
CA ALA A 116 -3.52 -5.30 -11.88
C ALA A 116 -2.08 -5.82 -11.78
N TYR A 117 -1.18 -5.05 -11.18
CA TYR A 117 0.19 -5.45 -10.94
C TYR A 117 0.27 -6.40 -9.73
N ASP A 118 0.82 -7.60 -9.93
CA ASP A 118 0.96 -8.60 -8.87
C ASP A 118 2.24 -8.36 -8.05
N GLY A 119 2.12 -7.50 -7.04
CA GLY A 119 3.14 -7.27 -6.01
C GLY A 119 2.92 -8.06 -4.72
N TRP A 120 1.92 -8.95 -4.69
CA TRP A 120 1.57 -9.76 -3.51
C TRP A 120 2.60 -10.83 -3.20
N GLU A 121 2.70 -11.17 -1.92
CA GLU A 121 3.74 -12.09 -1.44
C GLU A 121 3.67 -13.47 -2.09
N LYS A 122 4.82 -13.94 -2.61
CA LYS A 122 4.92 -15.23 -3.33
C LYS A 122 5.20 -16.41 -2.40
N SER A 123 5.79 -16.17 -1.24
CA SER A 123 6.42 -17.19 -0.39
C SER A 123 5.50 -17.81 0.67
N LYS A 124 4.35 -17.19 1.00
CA LYS A 124 3.38 -17.72 1.99
C LYS A 124 2.41 -18.75 1.40
N ALA A 125 2.92 -19.85 0.85
CA ALA A 125 2.12 -21.07 0.72
C ALA A 125 1.77 -21.67 2.11
N ASP A 126 2.56 -21.34 3.14
CA ASP A 126 2.53 -22.00 4.46
C ASP A 126 1.95 -21.15 5.61
N ILE A 127 1.60 -19.87 5.38
CA ILE A 127 0.85 -19.09 6.36
C ILE A 127 -0.62 -19.17 5.96
N PRO A 128 -1.52 -19.71 6.82
CA PRO A 128 -2.93 -19.73 6.50
C PRO A 128 -3.35 -18.28 6.23
N ASN A 129 -3.85 -18.04 5.02
CA ASN A 129 -4.44 -16.78 4.59
C ASN A 129 -5.73 -16.55 5.39
N VAL A 130 -5.59 -16.30 6.70
CA VAL A 130 -6.68 -15.88 7.56
C VAL A 130 -6.89 -14.42 7.21
N GLN A 131 -7.86 -14.20 6.33
CA GLN A 131 -8.31 -12.87 5.99
C GLN A 131 -8.49 -12.04 7.26
N PRO A 132 -7.96 -10.80 7.32
CA PRO A 132 -8.11 -9.96 8.48
C PRO A 132 -9.59 -9.80 8.81
N VAL A 133 -9.97 -10.05 10.06
CA VAL A 133 -11.33 -9.80 10.51
C VAL A 133 -11.55 -8.29 10.54
N GLY A 134 -12.31 -7.77 9.58
CA GLY A 134 -12.62 -6.34 9.48
C GLY A 134 -12.52 -5.79 8.05
N ASP A 135 -12.23 -4.50 7.95
CA ASP A 135 -12.01 -3.77 6.70
C ASP A 135 -10.51 -3.85 6.31
N PRO A 136 -10.14 -4.58 5.23
CA PRO A 136 -8.74 -4.80 4.92
C PRO A 136 -8.16 -3.75 3.97
N CYS A 137 -7.00 -3.20 4.34
CA CYS A 137 -6.12 -2.38 3.52
C CYS A 137 -4.85 -3.13 3.13
N VAL A 138 -3.99 -2.47 2.34
CA VAL A 138 -2.68 -2.98 1.93
C VAL A 138 -1.57 -2.20 2.60
N LEU A 139 -0.54 -2.92 3.05
CA LEU A 139 0.76 -2.36 3.41
C LEU A 139 1.86 -3.08 2.63
N LEU A 140 3.03 -2.43 2.54
CA LEU A 140 4.28 -3.06 2.14
C LEU A 140 4.91 -3.67 3.37
N TRP A 141 5.07 -4.99 3.36
CA TRP A 141 5.53 -5.74 4.51
C TRP A 141 7.05 -5.72 4.63
N VAL A 142 7.55 -5.54 5.86
CA VAL A 142 8.95 -5.77 6.16
C VAL A 142 9.04 -7.00 7.06
N GLY A 143 9.68 -8.03 6.55
CA GLY A 143 9.99 -9.23 7.31
C GLY A 143 11.03 -8.99 8.40
N ARG A 144 11.43 -10.10 9.04
CA ARG A 144 12.55 -10.08 10.00
C ARG A 144 13.78 -9.47 9.33
N SER A 145 14.71 -8.97 10.14
CA SER A 145 15.90 -8.19 9.71
C SER A 145 16.76 -8.81 8.60
N ASP A 146 16.55 -10.08 8.27
CA ASP A 146 17.18 -10.87 7.22
C ASP A 146 16.34 -11.04 5.93
N PHE A 147 15.08 -10.58 5.90
CA PHE A 147 14.16 -10.71 4.77
C PHE A 147 13.30 -9.43 4.57
N LEU A 148 13.87 -8.45 3.85
CA LEU A 148 13.18 -7.22 3.42
C LEU A 148 12.70 -7.37 1.98
N ASP A 149 11.50 -7.90 1.77
CA ASP A 149 10.95 -8.12 0.42
C ASP A 149 9.95 -7.02 -0.01
N TYR A 150 9.37 -6.27 0.95
CA TYR A 150 8.43 -5.16 0.71
C TYR A 150 7.27 -5.58 -0.21
N GLU A 151 6.80 -6.82 -0.08
CA GLU A 151 5.68 -7.35 -0.84
C GLU A 151 4.34 -6.83 -0.27
N PHE A 152 3.28 -6.88 -1.08
CA PHE A 152 1.95 -6.47 -0.62
C PHE A 152 1.41 -7.49 0.36
N ASP A 153 0.93 -7.01 1.50
CA ASP A 153 0.24 -7.83 2.50
C ASP A 153 -1.06 -7.13 2.92
N ASP A 154 -2.09 -7.93 3.20
CA ASP A 154 -3.37 -7.42 3.66
C ASP A 154 -3.40 -7.24 5.17
N TYR A 155 -4.05 -6.17 5.62
CA TYR A 155 -4.00 -5.73 7.00
C TYR A 155 -5.30 -5.09 7.44
N VAL A 156 -5.64 -5.11 8.73
CA VAL A 156 -6.85 -4.44 9.25
C VAL A 156 -6.63 -2.93 9.22
N CYS A 157 -7.45 -2.16 8.48
CA CYS A 157 -7.31 -0.70 8.34
C CYS A 157 -7.26 0.05 9.68
N ALA A 158 -8.10 -0.40 10.62
CA ALA A 158 -8.29 0.21 11.92
C ALA A 158 -7.19 -0.12 12.94
N SER A 159 -6.28 -1.04 12.59
CA SER A 159 -5.15 -1.39 13.45
C SER A 159 -4.26 -0.18 13.69
N ASN A 160 -3.86 0.00 14.95
CA ASN A 160 -3.03 1.11 15.39
C ASN A 160 -1.71 0.57 15.93
N TYR A 161 -0.99 -0.21 15.11
CA TYR A 161 0.32 -0.71 15.48
C TYR A 161 1.37 0.39 15.34
N PRO A 162 2.31 0.50 16.29
CA PRO A 162 3.42 1.44 16.19
C PRO A 162 4.34 1.03 15.04
N ASN A 163 5.13 2.00 14.55
CA ASN A 163 6.19 1.77 13.57
C ASN A 163 5.71 1.40 12.14
N ILE A 164 4.46 1.72 11.80
CA ILE A 164 3.98 1.66 10.42
C ILE A 164 4.16 3.04 9.77
N GLY A 165 4.98 3.09 8.73
CA GLY A 165 5.15 4.26 7.87
C GLY A 165 4.02 4.39 6.85
N TYR A 166 4.14 5.37 5.96
CA TYR A 166 3.22 5.50 4.82
C TYR A 166 3.91 6.16 3.63
N VAL A 167 3.40 5.84 2.43
CA VAL A 167 3.90 6.41 1.17
C VAL A 167 2.77 7.15 0.48
N CYS A 168 3.01 8.44 0.20
CA CYS A 168 2.08 9.26 -0.56
C CYS A 168 2.55 9.41 -2.00
N GLU A 169 1.60 9.54 -2.92
CA GLU A 169 1.83 9.86 -4.32
C GLU A 169 1.03 11.09 -4.72
N LYS A 170 1.68 11.97 -5.48
CA LYS A 170 1.08 13.13 -6.14
C LYS A 170 1.41 13.05 -7.63
N THR A 171 0.38 12.92 -8.45
CA THR A 171 0.50 13.01 -9.90
C THR A 171 0.64 14.48 -10.33
N ASN A 172 1.50 14.74 -11.31
CA ASN A 172 1.70 16.08 -11.88
C ASN A 172 0.66 16.48 -12.93
#